data_AF-A0A4Q4ZJA8-F1
#
_entry.id   AF-A0A4Q4ZJA8-F1
#
_cell.length_a   1.000
_cell.length_b   1.000
_cell.length_c   1.000
_cell.angle_alpha   90.00
_cell.angle_beta   90.00
_cell.angle_gamma   90.00
#
_symmetry.space_group_name_H-M   'P 1'
#
loop_
_entity.id
_entity.type
_entity.pdbx_description
1 polymer ?
#
loop_
_entity_poly.entity_id
_entity_poly.type
_entity_poly.pdbx_seq_one_letter_code
_entity_poly.pdbx_strand_id
1 'polypeptide(L)'
;MCVTQQLDRESVLAVTRLELLVAAPDVAEDVPTDVPLARAADSGALHSLFDRLEYRYAISVPADVRRSLRTLDDIAAYVVARAHAVWGGR
;
A
#
# COMPACT_ATOMS: atom_id res chain seq x y z
N MET A 1 -20.21 5.64 20.26
CA MET A 1 -18.85 5.10 20.31
C MET A 1 -18.29 5.13 18.89
N CYS A 2 -17.56 6.18 18.51
CA CYS A 2 -16.85 6.18 17.24
C CYS A 2 -15.58 5.36 17.43
N VAL A 3 -15.63 4.09 17.04
CA VAL A 3 -14.41 3.28 16.88
C VAL A 3 -13.70 3.83 15.65
N THR A 4 -12.88 4.85 15.82
CA THR A 4 -11.79 5.11 14.87
C THR A 4 -10.84 3.93 15.02
N GLN A 5 -11.05 2.88 14.21
CA GLN A 5 -10.08 1.81 14.07
C GLN A 5 -8.77 2.48 13.67
N GLN A 6 -7.84 2.59 14.63
CA GLN A 6 -6.52 3.13 14.39
C GLN A 6 -5.87 2.17 13.40
N LEU A 7 -5.59 2.65 12.17
CA LEU A 7 -4.93 1.82 11.17
C LEU A 7 -3.52 1.56 11.67
N ASP A 8 -3.31 0.36 12.19
CA ASP A 8 -1.99 -0.06 12.60
C ASP A 8 -1.13 -0.34 11.36
N ARG A 9 0.13 0.10 11.39
CA ARG A 9 1.08 -0.06 10.29
C ARG A 9 1.22 -1.52 9.90
N GLU A 10 1.22 -2.44 10.87
CA GLU A 10 1.34 -3.87 10.60
C GLU A 10 0.11 -4.40 9.85
N SER A 11 -1.07 -3.88 10.16
CA SER A 11 -2.32 -4.26 9.47
C SER A 11 -2.32 -3.76 8.02
N VAL A 12 -1.89 -2.52 7.78
CA VAL A 12 -1.78 -1.99 6.41
C VAL A 12 -0.71 -2.74 5.63
N LEU A 13 0.40 -3.10 6.26
CA LEU A 13 1.48 -3.84 5.63
C LEU A 13 1.04 -5.26 5.25
N ALA A 14 0.32 -5.95 6.14
CA ALA A 14 -0.28 -7.25 5.85
C ALA A 14 -1.28 -7.20 4.69
N VAL A 15 -2.15 -6.18 4.65
CA VAL A 15 -3.08 -5.97 3.53
C VAL A 15 -2.35 -5.64 2.24
N THR A 16 -1.36 -4.75 2.28
CA THR A 16 -0.54 -4.39 1.11
C THR A 16 0.15 -5.61 0.53
N ARG A 17 0.67 -6.50 1.38
CA ARG A 17 1.29 -7.77 0.97
C ARG A 17 0.27 -8.73 0.35
N LEU A 18 -0.92 -8.83 0.92
CA LEU A 18 -2.02 -9.63 0.35
C LEU A 18 -2.47 -9.10 -1.02
N GLU A 19 -2.66 -7.78 -1.16
CA GLU A 19 -3.02 -7.17 -2.44
C GLU A 19 -1.90 -7.35 -3.48
N LEU A 20 -0.63 -7.32 -3.05
CA LEU A 20 0.50 -7.64 -3.92
C LEU A 20 0.48 -9.11 -4.34
N LEU A 21 0.21 -10.06 -3.45
CA LEU A 21 0.05 -11.49 -3.79
C LEU A 21 -1.05 -11.69 -4.84
N VAL A 22 -2.14 -10.92 -4.76
CA VAL A 22 -3.22 -11.02 -5.74
C VAL A 22 -2.86 -10.36 -7.08
N ALA A 23 -2.11 -9.26 -7.06
CA ALA A 23 -1.70 -8.54 -8.26
C ALA A 23 -0.50 -9.17 -8.98
N ALA A 24 0.42 -9.78 -8.23
CA ALA A 24 1.66 -10.39 -8.69
C ALA A 24 2.07 -11.55 -7.76
N PRO A 25 1.44 -12.73 -7.92
CA PRO A 25 1.73 -13.90 -7.09
C PRO A 25 3.18 -14.37 -7.21
N ASP A 26 3.75 -14.34 -8.43
CA ASP A 26 5.14 -14.71 -8.73
C ASP A 26 6.18 -13.88 -7.94
N VAL A 27 5.78 -12.69 -7.52
CA VAL A 27 6.67 -11.70 -6.93
C VAL A 27 6.55 -11.75 -5.41
N ALA A 28 5.32 -11.84 -4.91
CA ALA A 28 5.03 -11.61 -3.51
C ALA A 28 5.45 -12.75 -2.55
N GLU A 29 5.74 -13.96 -3.07
CA GLU A 29 6.34 -15.03 -2.27
C GLU A 29 7.78 -14.70 -1.83
N ASP A 30 8.53 -13.94 -2.64
CA ASP A 30 9.96 -13.73 -2.40
C ASP A 30 10.31 -12.30 -1.96
N VAL A 31 9.45 -11.28 -2.16
CA VAL A 31 9.81 -9.89 -1.82
C VAL A 31 9.94 -9.65 -0.31
N PRO A 32 11.15 -9.34 0.19
CA PRO A 32 11.35 -8.76 1.50
C PRO A 32 10.73 -7.36 1.54
N THR A 33 10.20 -6.97 2.70
CA THR A 33 9.52 -5.67 2.89
C THR A 33 10.39 -4.46 2.51
N ASP A 34 11.72 -4.62 2.56
CA ASP A 34 12.77 -3.63 2.28
C ASP A 34 13.27 -3.63 0.82
N VAL A 35 12.82 -4.56 -0.03
CA VAL A 35 13.33 -4.64 -1.40
C VAL A 35 12.59 -3.68 -2.33
N PRO A 36 13.29 -3.04 -3.28
CA PRO A 36 12.66 -2.22 -4.29
C PRO A 36 11.64 -3.03 -5.12
N LEU A 37 10.36 -2.71 -4.96
CA LEU A 37 9.26 -3.32 -5.70
C LEU A 37 9.43 -3.19 -7.22
N ALA A 38 10.08 -2.13 -7.71
CA ALA A 38 10.39 -1.97 -9.14
C ALA A 38 11.35 -3.04 -9.70
N ARG A 39 12.09 -3.76 -8.85
CA ARG A 39 12.92 -4.92 -9.24
C ARG A 39 12.15 -6.23 -9.18
N ALA A 40 11.07 -6.26 -8.41
CA ALA A 40 10.35 -7.47 -8.08
C ALA A 40 9.05 -7.58 -8.89
N ALA A 41 8.28 -6.50 -9.00
CA ALA A 41 6.97 -6.44 -9.64
C ALA A 41 6.99 -5.63 -10.94
N ASP A 42 6.27 -6.12 -11.95
CA ASP A 42 6.02 -5.36 -13.17
C ASP A 42 5.19 -4.09 -12.89
N SER A 43 5.35 -3.05 -13.70
CA SER A 43 4.64 -1.79 -13.56
C SER A 43 3.11 -1.97 -13.58
N GLY A 44 2.59 -2.99 -14.27
CA GLY A 44 1.16 -3.32 -14.27
C GLY A 44 0.66 -3.78 -12.90
N ALA A 45 1.41 -4.67 -12.23
CA ALA A 45 1.06 -5.19 -10.92
C ALA A 45 1.10 -4.09 -9.85
N LEU A 46 2.10 -3.21 -9.91
CA LEU A 46 2.17 -2.05 -9.00
C LEU A 46 0.99 -1.11 -9.20
N HIS A 47 0.58 -0.86 -10.45
CA HIS A 47 -0.58 -0.04 -10.72
C HIS A 47 -1.86 -0.64 -10.12
N SER A 48 -2.08 -1.95 -10.28
CA SER A 48 -3.21 -2.66 -9.68
C SER A 48 -3.16 -2.66 -8.15
N LEU A 49 -1.98 -2.80 -7.53
CA LEU A 49 -1.83 -2.68 -6.09
C LEU A 49 -2.31 -1.31 -5.58
N PHE A 50 -1.83 -0.22 -6.21
CA PHE A 50 -2.21 1.12 -5.79
C PHE A 50 -3.70 1.39 -5.96
N ASP A 51 -4.30 0.98 -7.07
CA ASP A 51 -5.74 1.15 -7.33
C ASP A 51 -6.60 0.47 -6.24
N ARG A 52 -6.20 -0.74 -5.83
CA ARG A 52 -6.89 -1.47 -4.76
C ARG A 52 -6.72 -0.84 -3.38
N LEU A 53 -5.53 -0.34 -3.06
CA LEU A 53 -5.29 0.38 -1.81
C LEU A 53 -6.09 1.69 -1.76
N GLU A 54 -6.14 2.43 -2.87
CA GLU A 54 -6.96 3.64 -3.03
C GLU A 54 -8.44 3.34 -2.79
N TYR A 55 -8.97 2.30 -3.44
CA TYR A 55 -10.36 1.87 -3.26
C TYR A 55 -10.64 1.41 -1.82
N ARG A 56 -9.75 0.58 -1.25
CA ARG A 56 -9.94 -0.01 0.08
C ARG A 56 -9.90 1.01 1.21
N TYR A 57 -8.99 1.97 1.13
CA TYR A 57 -8.80 2.98 2.17
C TYR A 57 -9.47 4.32 1.85
N ALA A 58 -10.16 4.43 0.69
CA ALA A 58 -10.76 5.66 0.20
C ALA A 58 -9.75 6.83 0.16
N ILE A 59 -8.54 6.55 -0.31
CA ILE A 59 -7.45 7.53 -0.46
C ILE A 59 -7.10 7.72 -1.94
N SER A 60 -6.37 8.79 -2.25
CA SER A 60 -5.69 8.94 -3.55
C SER A 60 -4.18 8.97 -3.38
N VAL A 61 -3.50 8.22 -4.24
CA VAL A 61 -2.05 8.14 -4.36
C VAL A 61 -1.64 8.79 -5.69
N PRO A 62 -1.06 10.01 -5.67
CA PRO A 62 -0.60 10.69 -6.88
C PRO A 62 0.44 9.87 -7.66
N ALA A 63 0.46 10.00 -8.99
CA ALA A 63 1.41 9.26 -9.83
C ALA A 63 2.89 9.53 -9.48
N ASP A 64 3.23 10.78 -9.11
CA ASP A 64 4.59 11.13 -8.66
C ASP A 64 4.97 10.45 -7.33
N VAL A 65 3.99 10.27 -6.44
CA VAL A 65 4.18 9.51 -5.20
C VAL A 65 4.35 8.03 -5.52
N ARG A 66 3.51 7.44 -6.40
CA ARG A 66 3.65 6.03 -6.81
C ARG A 66 5.05 5.71 -7.35
N ARG A 67 5.67 6.65 -8.08
CA ARG A 67 7.04 6.51 -8.59
C ARG A 67 8.12 6.65 -7.50
N SER A 68 7.79 7.32 -6.39
CA SER A 68 8.69 7.54 -5.26
C SER A 68 8.64 6.40 -4.24
N LEU A 69 7.49 5.72 -4.12
CA LEU A 69 7.31 4.58 -3.22
C LEU A 69 8.05 3.35 -3.77
N ARG A 70 9.19 3.04 -3.16
CA ARG A 70 10.06 1.95 -3.63
C ARG A 70 9.85 0.64 -2.91
N THR A 71 9.39 0.65 -1.67
CA THR A 71 9.28 -0.54 -0.82
C THR A 71 7.84 -0.77 -0.36
N LEU A 72 7.53 -1.98 0.10
CA LEU A 72 6.22 -2.25 0.70
C LEU A 72 6.01 -1.44 1.98
N ASP A 73 7.09 -1.19 2.72
CA ASP A 73 7.06 -0.39 3.93
C ASP A 73 6.74 1.09 3.63
N ASP A 74 7.35 1.67 2.60
CA ASP A 74 7.03 3.03 2.12
C ASP A 74 5.54 3.14 1.76
N ILE A 75 5.02 2.16 1.02
CA ILE A 75 3.61 2.13 0.61
C ILE A 75 2.72 2.07 1.85
N ALA A 76 3.00 1.15 2.78
CA ALA A 76 2.20 1.00 3.99
C ALA A 76 2.24 2.28 4.85
N ALA A 77 3.42 2.87 5.05
CA ALA A 77 3.58 4.12 5.79
C ALA A 77 2.80 5.27 5.14
N TYR A 78 2.86 5.40 3.81
CA TYR A 78 2.10 6.41 3.08
C TYR A 78 0.58 6.19 3.21
N VAL A 79 0.11 4.96 3.03
CA VAL A 79 -1.32 4.61 3.13
C VAL A 79 -1.85 4.91 4.53
N VAL A 80 -1.11 4.54 5.59
CA VAL A 80 -1.45 4.88 6.98
C VAL A 80 -1.54 6.39 7.14
N ALA A 81 -0.49 7.13 6.79
CA ALA A 81 -0.47 8.59 6.96
C ALA A 81 -1.61 9.26 6.19
N ARG A 82 -1.89 8.80 4.96
CA ARG A 82 -2.94 9.35 4.12
C ARG A 82 -4.34 9.01 4.65
N ALA A 83 -4.58 7.77 5.05
CA ALA A 83 -5.86 7.36 5.62
C ALA A 83 -6.13 8.09 6.94
N HIS A 84 -5.12 8.26 7.80
CA HIS A 84 -5.22 9.10 9.00
C HIS A 84 -5.55 10.55 8.67
N ALA A 85 -4.95 11.15 7.64
CA ALA A 85 -5.29 12.51 7.22
C ALA A 85 -6.73 12.62 6.70
N VAL A 86 -7.22 11.60 5.97
CA VAL A 86 -8.59 11.57 5.42
C VAL A 86 -9.63 11.30 6.51
N TRP A 87 -9.33 10.43 7.48
CA TRP A 87 -10.28 10.01 8.52
C TRP A 87 -10.20 10.83 9.82
N GLY A 88 -9.01 11.31 10.18
CA GLY A 88 -8.76 12.11 11.38
C GLY A 88 -8.97 13.62 11.21
N GLY A 89 -9.19 14.08 9.97
CA GLY A 89 -9.50 15.49 9.67
C GLY A 89 -10.98 15.87 9.76
N ARG A 90 -11.82 15.08 10.45
CA ARG A 90 -13.25 15.36 10.65
C ARG A 90 -13.58 15.64 12.11
#